data_AF-A0A2V8NFJ4-F1
#
_entry.id   AF-A0A2V8NFJ4-F1
#
_cell.length_a   1.000
_cell.length_b   1.000
_cell.length_c   1.000
_cell.angle_alpha   90.00
_cell.angle_beta   90.00
_cell.angle_gamma   90.00
#
_symmetry.space_group_name_H-M   'P 1'
#
loop_
_entity.id
_entity.type
_entity.pdbx_description
1 polymer ?
#
loop_
_entity_poly.entity_id
_entity_poly.type
_entity_poly.pdbx_seq_one_letter_code
_entity_poly.pdbx_strand_id
1 'polypeptide(L)'
;MTLATNIFALGGDAQITRAGVFDVPMLEYAFRRNIIYFNQGRVVGAWDRNNRNATYDRNLYWNTSGEPLLFGKKNFAEWQAAGKDLHSIIADPLFVDPEHGDFRLRPGSPVGSDRLRTVGPVVRRSAPIFSRIAMRVGPTLAKEDI
;
A
#
# COMPACT_ATOMS: atom_id res chain seq x y z
N MET A 1 -0.86 -12.31 6.50
CA MET A 1 0.45 -11.63 6.36
C MET A 1 0.24 -10.12 6.51
N THR A 2 1.17 -9.39 7.12
CA THR A 2 1.00 -7.94 7.37
C THR A 2 2.03 -7.13 6.60
N LEU A 3 1.56 -6.16 5.82
CA LEU A 3 2.35 -5.09 5.21
C LEU A 3 2.12 -3.83 6.05
N ALA A 4 3.09 -3.52 6.90
CA ALA A 4 3.00 -2.37 7.77
C ALA A 4 4.30 -1.58 7.83
N THR A 5 4.19 -0.32 8.22
CA THR A 5 5.32 0.59 8.44
C THR A 5 6.10 0.92 7.17
N ASN A 6 5.49 0.89 5.99
CA ASN A 6 6.18 1.17 4.72
C ASN A 6 5.82 2.55 4.16
N ILE A 7 6.62 3.02 3.22
CA ILE A 7 6.32 4.17 2.36
C ILE A 7 6.09 3.65 0.95
N PHE A 8 4.90 3.89 0.40
CA PHE A 8 4.57 3.67 -1.00
C PHE A 8 4.52 5.03 -1.68
N ALA A 9 5.38 5.25 -2.67
CA ALA A 9 5.53 6.56 -3.29
C ALA A 9 5.43 6.51 -4.82
N LEU A 10 4.70 7.46 -5.40
CA LEU A 10 4.72 7.81 -6.82
C LEU A 10 4.34 6.64 -7.76
N GLY A 11 3.39 5.80 -7.38
CA GLY A 11 2.80 4.81 -8.28
C GLY A 11 1.98 5.48 -9.39
N GLY A 12 1.89 4.81 -10.55
CA GLY A 12 1.15 5.30 -11.73
C GLY A 12 -0.37 5.16 -11.56
N ASP A 13 -0.97 4.11 -12.14
CA ASP A 13 -2.43 3.98 -12.19
C ASP A 13 -3.10 3.70 -10.83
N ALA A 14 -2.40 2.96 -9.97
CA ALA A 14 -2.87 2.63 -8.63
C ALA A 14 -1.72 2.44 -7.64
N GLN A 15 -1.91 2.87 -6.40
CA GLN A 15 -0.91 2.71 -5.34
C GLN A 15 -0.97 1.32 -4.69
N ILE A 16 -2.17 0.73 -4.69
CA ILE A 16 -2.41 -0.60 -4.16
C ILE A 16 -3.20 -1.39 -5.22
N THR A 17 -2.51 -2.33 -5.86
CA THR A 17 -3.12 -3.31 -6.76
C THR A 17 -3.24 -4.64 -6.03
N ARG A 18 -4.42 -5.25 -6.13
CA ARG A 18 -4.68 -6.56 -5.56
C ARG A 18 -4.50 -7.61 -6.65
N ALA A 19 -3.99 -8.78 -6.28
CA ALA A 19 -4.18 -9.96 -7.10
C ALA A 19 -5.70 -10.20 -7.25
N GLY A 20 -6.15 -10.69 -8.41
CA GLY A 20 -7.57 -10.76 -8.80
C GLY A 20 -8.47 -11.61 -7.88
N VAL A 21 -9.66 -11.94 -8.37
CA VAL A 21 -10.53 -12.91 -7.68
C VAL A 21 -9.98 -14.30 -7.96
N PHE A 22 -9.79 -15.10 -6.92
CA PHE A 22 -9.36 -16.49 -7.04
C PHE A 22 -10.38 -17.39 -6.35
N ASP A 23 -10.65 -18.54 -6.95
CA ASP A 23 -11.60 -19.54 -6.44
C ASP A 23 -11.00 -20.40 -5.29
N VAL A 24 -9.82 -20.04 -4.82
CA VAL A 24 -9.12 -20.67 -3.70
C VAL A 24 -8.93 -19.68 -2.54
N PRO A 25 -8.95 -20.12 -1.27
CA PRO A 25 -8.68 -19.24 -0.13
C PRO A 25 -7.30 -18.59 -0.31
N MET A 26 -7.26 -17.26 -0.38
CA MET A 26 -5.98 -16.55 -0.35
C MET A 26 -5.63 -16.15 1.07
N LEU A 27 -4.33 -16.03 1.32
CA LEU A 27 -3.80 -15.36 2.50
C LEU A 27 -4.43 -13.97 2.65
N GLU A 28 -5.01 -13.71 3.82
CA GLU A 28 -5.44 -12.36 4.17
C GLU A 28 -4.22 -11.46 4.41
N TYR A 29 -4.26 -10.29 3.78
CA TYR A 29 -3.26 -9.24 3.96
C TYR A 29 -3.79 -8.14 4.88
N ALA A 30 -2.98 -7.71 5.84
CA ALA A 30 -3.24 -6.52 6.62
C ALA A 30 -2.33 -5.40 6.12
N PHE A 31 -2.91 -4.36 5.52
CA PHE A 31 -2.23 -3.18 5.03
C PHE A 31 -2.44 -2.03 6.02
N ARG A 32 -1.49 -1.83 6.94
CA ARG A 32 -1.69 -0.93 8.08
C ARG A 32 -0.48 -0.09 8.41
N ARG A 33 -0.67 1.14 8.91
CA ARG A 33 0.45 2.02 9.31
C ARG A 33 1.45 2.28 8.18
N ASN A 34 0.97 2.39 6.96
CA ASN A 34 1.79 2.79 5.81
C ASN A 34 1.56 4.27 5.48
N ILE A 35 2.54 4.89 4.82
CA ILE A 35 2.40 6.19 4.16
C ILE A 35 2.27 5.95 2.66
N ILE A 36 1.25 6.55 2.04
CA ILE A 36 0.95 6.41 0.61
C ILE A 36 0.98 7.82 0.04
N TYR A 37 2.05 8.13 -0.69
CA TYR A 37 2.34 9.44 -1.27
C TYR A 37 2.30 9.33 -2.79
N PHE A 38 1.45 10.10 -3.46
CA PHE A 38 1.30 9.99 -4.90
C PHE A 38 0.79 11.28 -5.51
N ASN A 39 0.85 11.38 -6.83
CA ASN A 39 0.41 12.55 -7.59
C ASN A 39 -0.50 12.19 -8.77
N GLN A 40 -0.85 10.92 -8.93
CA GLN A 40 -1.69 10.44 -10.02
C GLN A 40 -2.29 9.07 -9.69
N GLY A 41 -3.31 8.69 -10.46
CA GLY A 41 -3.99 7.42 -10.31
C GLY A 41 -4.86 7.34 -9.06
N ARG A 42 -5.17 6.11 -8.65
CA ARG A 42 -6.07 5.80 -7.54
C ARG A 42 -5.29 5.25 -6.33
N VAL A 43 -5.87 5.33 -5.14
CA VAL A 43 -5.28 4.66 -3.96
C VAL A 43 -5.37 3.15 -4.13
N VAL A 44 -6.59 2.65 -4.38
CA VAL A 44 -6.83 1.24 -4.69
C VAL A 44 -7.30 1.16 -6.13
N GLY A 45 -6.73 0.22 -6.88
CA GLY A 45 -7.19 -0.13 -8.23
C GLY A 45 -8.64 -0.62 -8.26
N ALA A 46 -9.07 -1.27 -9.35
CA ALA A 46 -10.43 -1.81 -9.46
C ALA A 46 -10.79 -2.66 -8.22
N TRP A 47 -11.81 -2.24 -7.48
CA TRP A 47 -12.27 -2.92 -6.27
C TRP A 47 -13.46 -3.83 -6.59
N ASP A 48 -13.40 -5.07 -6.10
CA ASP A 48 -14.49 -6.05 -6.16
C ASP A 48 -14.81 -6.53 -4.73
N ARG A 49 -16.11 -6.65 -4.40
CA ARG A 49 -16.62 -7.20 -3.14
C ARG A 49 -16.22 -8.65 -2.89
N ASN A 50 -15.86 -9.37 -3.94
CA ASN A 50 -15.35 -10.73 -3.90
C ASN A 50 -13.86 -10.77 -3.52
N ASN A 51 -13.18 -9.62 -3.61
CA ASN A 51 -11.77 -9.48 -3.25
C ASN A 51 -11.62 -8.93 -1.81
N ARG A 52 -12.05 -9.74 -0.84
CA ARG A 52 -12.09 -9.40 0.60
C ARG A 52 -10.77 -9.65 1.34
N ASN A 53 -9.77 -10.19 0.65
CA ASN A 53 -8.58 -10.78 1.26
C ASN A 53 -7.55 -9.71 1.72
N ALA A 54 -7.99 -8.46 1.91
CA ALA A 54 -7.18 -7.36 2.40
C ALA A 54 -7.96 -6.46 3.38
N THR A 55 -7.36 -6.19 4.54
CA THR A 55 -7.81 -5.18 5.50
C THR A 55 -6.90 -3.95 5.43
N TYR A 56 -7.49 -2.78 5.61
CA TYR A 56 -6.81 -1.49 5.51
C TYR A 56 -7.14 -0.68 6.76
N ASP A 57 -6.12 -0.16 7.45
CA ASP A 57 -6.35 0.64 8.65
C ASP A 57 -5.11 1.43 9.09
N ARG A 58 -5.31 2.61 9.71
CA ARG A 58 -4.22 3.46 10.23
C ARG A 58 -3.17 3.83 9.19
N ASN A 59 -3.57 3.98 7.94
CA ASN A 59 -2.70 4.45 6.87
C ASN A 59 -2.78 5.99 6.77
N LEU A 60 -1.73 6.61 6.25
CA LEU A 60 -1.74 8.00 5.84
C LEU A 60 -1.72 8.06 4.32
N TYR A 61 -2.66 8.78 3.74
CA TYR A 61 -2.76 8.99 2.31
C TYR A 61 -2.52 10.46 1.97
N TRP A 62 -1.65 10.73 1.00
CA TRP A 62 -1.39 12.07 0.51
C TRP A 62 -1.31 12.08 -1.01
N ASN A 63 -2.27 12.76 -1.63
CA ASN A 63 -2.29 12.99 -3.07
C ASN A 63 -1.88 14.43 -3.36
N THR A 64 -0.71 14.64 -3.96
CA THR A 64 -0.17 15.98 -4.21
C THR A 64 -0.77 16.67 -5.44
N SER A 65 -1.53 15.95 -6.28
CA SER A 65 -2.22 16.59 -7.40
C SER A 65 -3.43 17.44 -7.00
N GLY A 66 -3.90 17.31 -5.75
CA GLY A 66 -5.14 17.92 -5.29
C GLY A 66 -6.41 17.15 -5.70
N GLU A 67 -6.27 16.09 -6.49
CA GLU A 67 -7.40 15.26 -6.90
C GLU A 67 -7.93 14.40 -5.74
N PRO A 68 -9.24 14.09 -5.71
CA PRO A 68 -9.83 13.23 -4.69
C PRO A 68 -9.21 11.83 -4.63
N LEU A 69 -9.09 11.28 -3.43
CA LEU A 69 -8.64 9.90 -3.24
C LEU A 69 -9.73 8.93 -3.70
N LEU A 70 -9.37 8.04 -4.61
CA LEU A 70 -10.26 6.99 -5.11
C LEU A 70 -9.82 5.60 -4.64
N PHE A 71 -10.77 4.86 -4.07
CA PHE A 71 -10.65 3.47 -3.64
C PHE A 71 -11.57 2.63 -4.51
N GLY A 72 -11.06 2.17 -5.67
CA GLY A 72 -11.90 1.66 -6.74
C GLY A 72 -12.81 2.77 -7.29
N LYS A 73 -14.13 2.63 -7.10
CA LYS A 73 -15.13 3.64 -7.50
C LYS A 73 -15.58 4.55 -6.34
N LYS A 74 -15.05 4.34 -5.14
CA LYS A 74 -15.47 5.07 -3.93
C LYS A 74 -14.50 6.19 -3.62
N ASN A 75 -15.00 7.31 -3.09
CA ASN A 75 -14.15 8.28 -2.41
C ASN A 75 -13.78 7.78 -0.99
N PHE A 76 -12.92 8.52 -0.29
CA PHE A 76 -12.44 8.10 1.04
C PHE A 76 -13.56 7.98 2.09
N ALA A 77 -14.52 8.90 2.10
CA ALA A 77 -15.64 8.87 3.05
C ALA A 77 -16.55 7.65 2.81
N GLU A 78 -16.87 7.35 1.55
CA GLU A 78 -17.64 6.16 1.16
C GLU A 78 -16.89 4.87 1.48
N TRP A 79 -15.57 4.89 1.35
CA TRP A 79 -14.70 3.78 1.73
C TRP A 79 -14.74 3.53 3.24
N GLN A 80 -14.68 4.60 4.04
CA GLN A 80 -14.83 4.54 5.50
C GLN A 80 -16.23 4.09 5.93
N ALA A 81 -17.29 4.62 5.30
CA ALA A 81 -18.66 4.20 5.54
C ALA A 81 -18.90 2.71 5.25
N ALA A 82 -18.10 2.12 4.35
CA ALA A 82 -18.09 0.67 4.08
C ALA A 82 -17.29 -0.16 5.10
N GLY A 83 -16.84 0.45 6.22
CA GLY A 83 -16.12 -0.23 7.30
C GLY A 83 -14.63 -0.47 7.02
N LYS A 84 -14.01 0.29 6.11
CA LYS A 84 -12.60 0.17 5.73
C LYS A 84 -11.82 1.41 6.15
N ASP A 85 -10.53 1.29 6.46
CA ASP A 85 -9.66 2.46 6.75
C ASP A 85 -10.23 3.42 7.82
N LEU A 86 -10.95 2.89 8.82
CA LEU A 86 -11.66 3.70 9.81
C LEU A 86 -10.74 4.64 10.62
N HIS A 87 -9.48 4.25 10.81
CA HIS A 87 -8.49 5.05 11.55
C HIS A 87 -7.41 5.62 10.64
N SER A 88 -7.58 5.56 9.32
CA SER A 88 -6.66 6.16 8.36
C SER A 88 -6.96 7.65 8.22
N ILE A 89 -5.96 8.42 7.79
CA ILE A 89 -6.06 9.87 7.66
C ILE A 89 -5.55 10.35 6.29
N ILE A 90 -6.02 11.53 5.89
CA ILE A 90 -5.49 12.27 4.74
C ILE A 90 -4.71 13.46 5.31
N ALA A 91 -3.39 13.47 5.14
CA ALA A 91 -2.52 14.53 5.65
C ALA A 91 -1.18 14.53 4.92
N ASP A 92 -0.53 15.69 4.84
CA ASP A 92 0.84 15.79 4.32
C ASP A 92 1.82 15.09 5.29
N PRO A 93 2.60 14.09 4.85
CA PRO A 93 3.59 13.44 5.69
C PRO A 93 4.79 14.34 6.01
N LEU A 94 4.94 15.50 5.37
CA LEU A 94 6.05 16.44 5.50
C LEU A 94 7.40 15.80 5.13
N PHE A 95 7.49 15.18 3.96
CA PHE A 95 8.77 14.68 3.45
C PHE A 95 9.76 15.80 3.16
N VAL A 96 11.06 15.51 3.27
CA VAL A 96 12.12 16.49 3.01
C VAL A 96 12.14 16.88 1.53
N ASP A 97 12.25 15.92 0.62
CA ASP A 97 12.32 16.14 -0.82
C ASP A 97 11.86 14.90 -1.62
N PRO A 98 10.54 14.61 -1.61
CA PRO A 98 9.99 13.38 -2.20
C PRO A 98 10.16 13.30 -3.73
N GLU A 99 10.22 14.44 -4.43
CA GLU A 99 10.43 14.50 -5.88
C GLU A 99 11.83 14.01 -6.30
N HIS A 100 12.81 14.16 -5.40
CA HIS A 100 14.17 13.64 -5.57
C HIS A 100 14.42 12.35 -4.77
N GLY A 101 13.37 11.77 -4.17
CA GLY A 101 13.43 10.49 -3.47
C GLY A 101 13.86 10.56 -1.99
N ASP A 102 13.94 11.76 -1.41
CA ASP A 102 14.19 11.95 0.02
C ASP A 102 12.88 11.91 0.81
N PHE A 103 12.52 10.70 1.23
CA PHE A 103 11.34 10.41 2.04
C PHE A 103 11.60 10.46 3.55
N ARG A 104 12.66 11.14 4.00
CA ARG A 104 12.81 11.44 5.42
C ARG A 104 11.69 12.38 5.86
N LEU A 105 11.17 12.19 7.07
CA LEU A 105 10.14 13.05 7.64
C LEU A 105 10.78 14.29 8.27
N ARG A 106 10.17 15.45 8.04
CA ARG A 106 10.48 16.67 8.80
C ARG A 106 9.88 16.59 10.21
N PRO A 107 10.46 17.31 11.19
CA PRO A 107 9.83 17.49 12.49
C PRO A 107 8.39 18.01 12.35
N GLY A 108 7.48 17.50 13.17
CA GLY A 108 6.06 17.86 13.12
C GLY A 108 5.22 17.05 12.14
N SER A 109 5.80 16.04 11.48
CA SER A 109 5.03 15.09 10.67
C SER A 109 3.89 14.47 11.50
N PRO A 110 2.68 14.30 10.93
CA PRO A 110 1.58 13.59 11.59
C PRO A 110 1.90 12.11 11.87
N VAL A 111 3.01 11.60 11.32
CA VAL A 111 3.54 10.27 11.58
C VAL A 111 4.83 10.39 12.38
N GLY A 112 4.90 9.71 13.52
CA GLY A 112 6.14 9.59 14.28
C GLY A 112 7.20 8.82 13.47
N SER A 113 8.43 9.33 13.44
CA SER A 113 9.56 8.73 12.72
C SER A 113 9.97 7.35 13.26
N ASP A 114 9.63 7.05 14.51
CA ASP A 114 9.76 5.74 15.16
C ASP A 114 8.91 4.63 14.51
N ARG A 115 7.99 5.00 13.62
CA ARG A 115 6.97 4.10 13.05
C ARG A 115 7.24 3.60 11.64
N LEU A 116 8.36 3.98 11.00
CA LEU A 116 8.60 3.67 9.59
C LEU A 116 9.80 2.73 9.37
N ARG A 117 9.62 1.82 8.40
CA ARG A 117 10.62 0.95 7.79
C ARG A 117 10.61 1.23 6.28
N THR A 118 11.73 1.66 5.73
CA THR A 118 11.85 1.84 4.28
C THR A 118 11.98 0.48 3.61
N VAL A 119 10.99 0.08 2.81
CA VAL A 119 11.08 -1.10 1.93
C VAL A 119 10.94 -0.56 0.50
N GLY A 120 12.02 -0.58 -0.28
CA GLY A 120 12.15 0.15 -1.57
C GLY A 120 11.36 -0.42 -2.76
N PRO A 121 11.52 0.06 -4.02
CA PRO A 121 12.39 1.14 -4.53
C PRO A 121 11.62 2.40 -5.00
N VAL A 122 12.34 3.49 -5.28
CA VAL A 122 11.92 4.55 -6.23
C VAL A 122 11.80 3.89 -7.61
N VAL A 123 10.59 3.54 -8.06
CA VAL A 123 10.40 2.93 -9.39
C VAL A 123 10.14 4.02 -10.43
N ARG A 124 11.21 4.51 -11.07
CA ARG A 124 11.12 5.03 -12.45
C ARG A 124 11.06 3.83 -13.39
N ARG A 125 9.87 3.27 -13.65
CA ARG A 125 9.52 2.47 -14.85
C ARG A 125 8.10 1.92 -14.72
N SER A 126 7.30 2.13 -15.76
CA SER A 126 6.00 1.51 -15.97
C SER A 126 6.07 0.01 -15.66
N ALA A 127 5.27 -0.47 -14.72
CA ALA A 127 5.16 -1.90 -14.45
C ALA A 127 4.56 -2.58 -15.70
N PRO A 128 5.22 -3.58 -16.32
CA PRO A 128 4.57 -4.37 -17.34
C PRO A 128 3.57 -5.30 -16.65
N ILE A 129 2.37 -5.33 -17.20
CA ILE A 129 1.37 -6.36 -16.95
C ILE A 129 2.01 -7.68 -17.38
N PHE A 130 2.33 -8.62 -16.49
CA PHE A 130 2.23 -10.06 -16.78
C PHE A 130 2.27 -10.91 -15.50
N SER A 131 1.48 -11.97 -15.59
CA SER A 131 1.29 -13.11 -14.71
C SER A 131 2.57 -13.93 -14.47
N ARG A 132 2.89 -14.23 -13.22
CA ARG A 132 3.22 -15.59 -12.71
C ARG A 132 3.60 -15.56 -11.23
N ILE A 133 3.09 -16.55 -10.53
CA ILE A 133 3.37 -16.97 -9.16
C ILE A 133 4.88 -17.20 -8.97
N ALA A 134 5.47 -16.64 -7.90
CA ALA A 134 6.36 -17.33 -6.96
C ALA A 134 6.96 -16.33 -5.95
N MET A 135 6.65 -16.49 -4.65
CA MET A 135 7.56 -16.05 -3.59
C MET A 135 7.97 -17.32 -2.83
N ARG A 136 9.17 -17.82 -3.14
CA ARG A 136 9.84 -18.90 -2.41
C ARG A 136 10.97 -18.25 -1.60
N VAL A 137 10.98 -18.44 -0.29
CA VAL A 137 12.19 -18.31 0.55
C VAL A 137 12.13 -19.40 1.64
N GLY A 138 13.22 -20.15 1.82
CA GLY A 138 13.34 -21.42 2.58
C GLY A 138 13.29 -21.32 4.12
N PRO A 139 13.73 -22.35 4.87
CA PRO A 139 15.04 -23.01 4.69
C PRO A 139 14.98 -24.54 4.50
N THR A 140 16.09 -25.08 4.02
CA THR A 140 16.44 -26.49 3.97
C THR A 140 16.44 -27.09 5.38
N LEU A 141 15.61 -28.09 5.64
CA LEU A 141 15.83 -29.02 6.74
C LEU A 141 16.19 -30.37 6.10
N ALA A 142 17.46 -30.71 6.21
CA ALA A 142 17.91 -32.09 6.09
C ALA A 142 17.28 -32.88 7.23
N LYS A 143 16.68 -34.03 6.90
CA LYS A 143 16.71 -35.22 7.76
C LYS A 143 16.89 -36.44 6.87
N GLU A 144 17.90 -37.18 7.24
CA GLU A 144 18.36 -38.47 6.76
C GLU A 144 17.36 -39.58 7.09
N ASP A 145 17.52 -40.71 6.39
CA ASP A 145 17.16 -42.10 6.74
C ASP A 145 15.65 -42.42 6.88
N ILE A 146 15.06 -43.48 6.29
CA ILE A 146 15.49 -44.84 5.90
C ILE A 146 14.75 -45.24 4.62
#